data_AF-A0A956F2R9-F1
#
_entry.id   AF-A0A956F2R9-F1
#
_cell.length_a   1.000
_cell.length_b   1.000
_cell.length_c   1.000
_cell.angle_alpha   90.00
_cell.angle_beta   90.00
_cell.angle_gamma   90.00
#
_symmetry.space_group_name_H-M   'P 1'
#
loop_
_entity.id
_entity.type
_entity.pdbx_description
1 polymer ?
#
loop_
_entity_poly.entity_id
_entity_poly.type
_entity_poly.pdbx_seq_one_letter_code
_entity_poly.pdbx_strand_id
1 'polypeptide(L)'
;MTPTPSKQSLPEPKRKLPMASLTPALARHPQDGWTFADPYPMSERYVRMFHAIITILCPPPPAPLTEDMVTRIERHVRGFMMYMHPLTGRGLWLSFILLDWAPRFLFMSTKRLSQMERSQADRVINRFTTSRWMPVRLLVVGIRGSVLSAYFDTDEVHQRLKYKPIAFMKERIELRHDLMSETALAAQ
;
A
#
# COMPACT_ATOMS: atom_id res chain seq x y z
N MET A 1 46.28 -44.54 20.89
CA MET A 1 44.98 -44.03 20.40
C MET A 1 45.10 -42.51 20.29
N THR A 2 45.40 -42.03 19.09
CA THR A 2 45.55 -40.61 18.77
C THR A 2 44.22 -40.09 18.22
N PRO A 3 43.66 -38.98 18.74
CA PRO A 3 42.43 -38.42 18.21
C PRO A 3 42.71 -37.68 16.89
N THR A 4 41.95 -38.03 15.86
CA THR A 4 41.94 -37.37 14.55
C THR A 4 41.37 -35.95 14.70
N PRO A 5 42.01 -34.90 14.16
CA PRO A 5 41.49 -33.54 14.26
C PRO A 5 40.26 -33.35 13.38
N SER A 6 39.22 -32.75 13.99
CA SER A 6 37.99 -32.31 13.34
C SER A 6 38.28 -31.28 12.25
N LYS A 7 37.83 -31.55 11.02
CA LYS A 7 37.86 -30.59 9.90
C LYS A 7 36.88 -29.46 10.20
N GLN A 8 37.39 -28.34 10.71
CA GLN A 8 36.65 -27.07 10.74
C GLN A 8 36.40 -26.63 9.28
N SER A 9 35.14 -26.65 8.86
CA SER A 9 34.71 -26.09 7.59
C SER A 9 34.89 -24.57 7.63
N LEU A 10 35.68 -24.05 6.69
CA LEU A 10 35.83 -22.61 6.45
C LEU A 10 34.46 -21.98 6.16
N PRO A 11 34.17 -20.76 6.66
CA PRO A 11 32.93 -20.05 6.34
C PRO A 11 32.87 -19.73 4.84
N GLU A 12 31.79 -20.13 4.18
CA GLU A 12 31.56 -19.82 2.77
C GLU A 12 31.63 -18.31 2.51
N PRO A 13 32.26 -17.87 1.41
CA PRO A 13 32.34 -16.46 1.08
C PRO A 13 30.93 -15.90 0.88
N LYS A 14 30.56 -14.91 1.70
CA LYS A 14 29.30 -14.15 1.57
C LYS A 14 29.18 -13.67 0.12
N ARG A 15 28.26 -14.29 -0.63
CA ARG A 15 27.93 -13.92 -2.01
C ARG A 15 27.47 -12.46 -1.99
N LYS A 16 28.33 -11.55 -2.46
CA LYS A 16 27.98 -10.14 -2.64
C LYS A 16 26.86 -10.09 -3.68
N LEU A 17 25.66 -9.72 -3.25
CA LEU A 17 24.58 -9.39 -4.17
C LEU A 17 25.10 -8.26 -5.08
N PRO A 18 25.05 -8.40 -6.42
CA PRO A 18 25.44 -7.32 -7.30
C PRO A 18 24.48 -6.15 -7.03
N MET A 19 24.98 -5.13 -6.33
CA MET A 19 24.31 -3.83 -6.33
C MET A 19 24.43 -3.33 -7.76
N ALA A 20 23.31 -3.26 -8.48
CA ALA A 20 23.27 -2.66 -9.79
C ALA A 20 23.81 -1.23 -9.67
N SER A 21 25.04 -1.01 -10.17
CA SER A 21 25.62 0.31 -10.34
C SER A 21 24.95 0.97 -11.54
N LEU A 22 23.80 1.59 -11.28
CA LEU A 22 23.19 2.59 -12.14
C LEU A 22 22.89 3.70 -11.17
N THR A 23 23.46 4.89 -11.35
CA THR A 23 22.91 6.09 -10.72
C THR A 23 21.67 6.40 -11.53
N PRO A 24 20.47 5.90 -11.17
CA PRO A 24 19.30 6.32 -11.93
C PRO A 24 19.13 7.79 -11.54
N ALA A 25 18.61 8.63 -12.43
CA ALA A 25 18.05 9.89 -11.96
C ALA A 25 17.12 9.54 -10.77
N LEU A 26 17.30 10.22 -9.63
CA LEU A 26 16.48 10.03 -8.42
C LEU A 26 15.01 10.30 -8.78
N ALA A 27 14.36 9.28 -9.32
CA ALA A 27 13.00 9.27 -9.80
C ALA A 27 12.14 8.60 -8.75
N ARG A 28 10.93 9.13 -8.57
CA ARG A 28 9.96 8.61 -7.60
C ARG A 28 9.55 7.17 -7.91
N HIS A 29 9.36 6.87 -9.18
CA HIS A 29 9.01 5.55 -9.71
C HIS A 29 10.11 5.09 -10.68
N PRO A 30 11.24 4.59 -10.15
CA PRO A 30 12.34 4.17 -11.00
C PRO A 30 11.94 2.93 -11.80
N GLN A 31 12.37 2.86 -13.06
CA GLN A 31 12.14 1.70 -13.92
C GLN A 31 13.18 0.62 -13.60
N ASP A 32 13.03 -0.03 -12.44
CA ASP A 32 14.02 -1.00 -11.94
C ASP A 32 13.91 -2.38 -12.62
N GLY A 33 13.09 -2.52 -13.67
CA GLY A 33 12.83 -3.79 -14.36
C GLY A 33 11.99 -4.79 -13.56
N TRP A 34 11.58 -4.46 -12.34
CA TRP A 34 10.68 -5.28 -11.52
C TRP A 34 9.26 -5.22 -12.06
N THR A 35 8.71 -6.39 -12.40
CA THR A 35 7.30 -6.55 -12.70
C THR A 35 6.51 -6.72 -11.40
N PHE A 36 5.51 -5.88 -11.18
CA PHE A 36 4.55 -6.09 -10.10
C PHE A 36 3.81 -7.41 -10.30
N ALA A 37 3.43 -8.06 -9.20
CA ALA A 37 2.56 -9.22 -9.24
C ALA A 37 1.26 -8.89 -9.98
N ASP A 38 0.72 -9.90 -10.67
CA ASP A 38 -0.61 -9.79 -11.28
C ASP A 38 -1.64 -9.35 -10.22
N PRO A 39 -2.64 -8.54 -10.59
CA PRO A 39 -3.63 -8.07 -9.62
C PRO A 39 -4.47 -9.24 -9.11
N TYR A 40 -4.73 -9.29 -7.79
CA TYR A 40 -5.58 -10.30 -7.16
C TYR A 40 -6.88 -10.51 -7.96
N PRO A 41 -7.26 -11.75 -8.33
CA PRO A 41 -8.36 -12.00 -9.25
C PRO A 41 -9.69 -11.56 -8.63
N MET A 42 -10.44 -10.73 -9.36
CA MET A 42 -11.78 -10.26 -8.98
C MET A 42 -12.70 -10.28 -10.20
N SER A 43 -13.98 -10.61 -10.01
CA SER A 43 -14.97 -10.49 -11.08
C SER A 43 -15.29 -9.01 -11.36
N GLU A 44 -15.76 -8.72 -12.57
CA GLU A 44 -16.09 -7.33 -12.98
C GLU A 44 -17.06 -6.63 -12.03
N ARG A 45 -18.00 -7.39 -11.46
CA ARG A 45 -18.96 -6.85 -10.48
C ARG A 45 -18.24 -6.29 -9.25
N TYR A 46 -17.24 -7.02 -8.76
CA TYR A 46 -16.46 -6.57 -7.60
C TYR A 46 -15.47 -5.48 -7.97
N VAL A 47 -14.93 -5.46 -9.19
CA VAL A 47 -14.13 -4.33 -9.70
C VAL A 47 -14.95 -3.04 -9.68
N ARG A 48 -16.19 -3.07 -10.21
CA ARG A 48 -17.10 -1.91 -10.17
C ARG A 48 -17.43 -1.45 -8.74
N MET A 49 -17.69 -2.40 -7.84
CA MET A 49 -17.88 -2.12 -6.42
C MET A 49 -16.63 -1.45 -5.81
N PHE A 50 -15.44 -1.96 -6.15
CA PHE A 50 -14.17 -1.45 -5.66
C PHE A 50 -13.91 -0.01 -6.12
N HIS A 51 -14.15 0.28 -7.41
CA HIS A 51 -14.05 1.63 -7.97
C HIS A 51 -14.97 2.63 -7.26
N ALA A 52 -16.21 2.23 -6.99
CA ALA A 52 -17.14 3.06 -6.24
C ALA A 52 -16.65 3.33 -4.81
N ILE A 53 -16.14 2.30 -4.12
CA ILE A 53 -15.56 2.44 -2.77
C ILE A 53 -14.33 3.37 -2.79
N ILE A 54 -13.41 3.20 -3.75
CA ILE A 54 -12.25 4.09 -3.91
C ILE A 54 -12.72 5.54 -4.06
N THR A 55 -13.69 5.77 -4.93
CA THR A 55 -14.22 7.12 -5.20
C THR A 55 -14.83 7.77 -3.96
N ILE A 56 -15.51 6.98 -3.13
CA ILE A 56 -16.09 7.43 -1.85
C ILE A 56 -14.99 7.75 -0.83
N LEU A 57 -13.96 6.91 -0.73
CA LEU A 57 -12.92 7.03 0.31
C LEU A 57 -11.84 8.07 -0.01
N CYS A 58 -11.58 8.32 -1.28
CA CYS A 58 -10.70 9.40 -1.71
C CYS A 58 -11.25 10.76 -1.26
N PRO A 59 -10.41 11.78 -1.07
CA PRO A 59 -10.86 13.11 -0.71
C PRO A 59 -11.72 13.74 -1.84
N PRO A 60 -12.73 14.56 -1.51
CA PRO A 60 -13.54 15.25 -2.51
C PRO A 60 -12.76 16.38 -3.20
N PRO A 61 -13.29 16.94 -4.31
CA PRO A 61 -12.77 18.17 -4.90
C PRO A 61 -12.58 19.24 -3.81
N PRO A 62 -11.46 19.99 -3.82
CA PRO A 62 -10.54 20.24 -4.93
C PRO A 62 -9.38 19.23 -5.09
N ALA A 63 -9.40 18.11 -4.37
CA ALA A 63 -8.38 17.07 -4.51
C ALA A 63 -8.53 16.37 -5.88
N PRO A 64 -7.40 16.04 -6.56
CA PRO A 64 -7.44 15.40 -7.87
C PRO A 64 -7.94 13.96 -7.73
N LEU A 65 -8.88 13.55 -8.58
CA LEU A 65 -9.32 12.16 -8.69
C LEU A 65 -9.86 11.93 -10.11
N THR A 66 -9.09 11.24 -10.94
CA THR A 66 -9.48 10.86 -12.30
C THR A 66 -9.82 9.37 -12.37
N GLU A 67 -10.52 8.93 -13.41
CA GLU A 67 -10.84 7.51 -13.61
C GLU A 67 -9.58 6.63 -13.75
N ASP A 68 -8.53 7.17 -14.36
CA ASP A 68 -7.23 6.49 -14.45
C ASP A 68 -6.58 6.35 -13.07
N MET A 69 -6.64 7.39 -12.22
CA MET A 69 -6.17 7.28 -10.83
C MET A 69 -6.92 6.18 -10.07
N VAL A 70 -8.25 6.07 -10.23
CA VAL A 70 -9.05 5.00 -9.60
C VAL A 70 -8.57 3.63 -10.06
N THR A 71 -8.30 3.46 -11.35
CA THR A 71 -7.80 2.21 -11.93
C THR A 71 -6.40 1.86 -11.42
N ARG A 72 -5.51 2.84 -11.27
CA ARG A 72 -4.16 2.62 -10.73
C ARG A 72 -4.19 2.29 -9.24
N ILE A 73 -5.05 2.96 -8.47
CA ILE A 73 -5.29 2.65 -7.05
C ILE A 73 -5.83 1.22 -6.92
N GLU A 74 -6.80 0.84 -7.75
CA GLU A 74 -7.34 -0.52 -7.80
C GLU A 74 -6.22 -1.54 -8.06
N ARG A 75 -5.40 -1.31 -9.09
CA ARG A 75 -4.28 -2.20 -9.42
C ARG A 75 -3.27 -2.31 -8.28
N HIS A 76 -2.95 -1.18 -7.62
CA HIS A 76 -2.02 -1.17 -6.51
C HIS A 76 -2.55 -1.97 -5.33
N VAL A 77 -3.80 -1.76 -4.90
CA VAL A 77 -4.39 -2.49 -3.77
C VAL A 77 -4.54 -3.98 -4.10
N ARG A 78 -4.97 -4.33 -5.32
CA ARG A 78 -5.07 -5.72 -5.77
C ARG A 78 -3.70 -6.40 -5.89
N GLY A 79 -2.67 -5.68 -6.33
CA GLY A 79 -1.29 -6.19 -6.34
C GLY A 79 -0.76 -6.40 -4.92
N PHE A 80 -1.03 -5.45 -4.01
CA PHE A 80 -0.64 -5.56 -2.61
C PHE A 80 -1.22 -6.81 -1.93
N MET A 81 -2.48 -7.16 -2.25
CA MET A 81 -3.11 -8.38 -1.75
C MET A 81 -2.38 -9.67 -2.14
N MET A 82 -1.69 -9.69 -3.29
CA MET A 82 -0.91 -10.86 -3.75
C MET A 82 0.40 -11.04 -3.00
N TYR A 83 0.93 -9.97 -2.42
CA TYR A 83 2.11 -10.03 -1.55
C TYR A 83 1.76 -10.40 -0.10
N MET A 84 0.48 -10.45 0.26
CA MET A 84 0.04 -10.86 1.59
C MET A 84 -0.03 -12.38 1.72
N HIS A 85 0.03 -12.87 2.96
CA HIS A 85 -0.40 -14.23 3.27
C HIS A 85 -1.84 -14.46 2.75
N PRO A 86 -2.17 -15.60 2.11
CA PRO A 86 -3.46 -15.81 1.44
C PRO A 86 -4.70 -15.55 2.31
N LEU A 87 -4.61 -15.87 3.61
CA LEU A 87 -5.69 -15.59 4.56
C LEU A 87 -5.89 -14.09 4.78
N THR A 88 -4.81 -13.31 4.83
CA THR A 88 -4.86 -11.86 5.00
C THR A 88 -5.37 -11.19 3.73
N GLY A 89 -4.92 -11.63 2.55
CA GLY A 89 -5.45 -11.15 1.26
C GLY A 89 -6.95 -11.40 1.13
N ARG A 90 -7.42 -12.62 1.47
CA ARG A 90 -8.86 -12.94 1.53
C ARG A 90 -9.61 -12.13 2.58
N GLY A 91 -8.99 -11.91 3.75
CA GLY A 91 -9.55 -11.09 4.83
C GLY A 91 -9.75 -9.64 4.40
N LEU A 92 -8.75 -9.06 3.73
CA LEU A 92 -8.83 -7.72 3.17
C LEU A 92 -9.92 -7.65 2.09
N TRP A 93 -9.98 -8.62 1.17
CA TRP A 93 -11.05 -8.69 0.18
C TRP A 93 -12.44 -8.74 0.83
N LEU A 94 -12.63 -9.61 1.82
CA LEU A 94 -13.89 -9.73 2.56
C LEU A 94 -14.24 -8.42 3.27
N SER A 95 -13.24 -7.70 3.77
CA SER A 95 -13.44 -6.41 4.43
C SER A 95 -14.11 -5.38 3.49
N PHE A 96 -13.72 -5.32 2.22
CA PHE A 96 -14.38 -4.45 1.23
C PHE A 96 -15.84 -4.84 1.00
N ILE A 97 -16.14 -6.14 0.93
CA ILE A 97 -17.51 -6.64 0.78
C ILE A 97 -18.34 -6.32 2.01
N LEU A 98 -17.78 -6.53 3.21
CA LEU A 98 -18.44 -6.21 4.47
C LEU A 98 -18.73 -4.71 4.56
N LEU A 99 -17.79 -3.85 4.16
CA LEU A 99 -18.01 -2.41 4.14
C LEU A 99 -19.11 -2.00 3.15
N ASP A 100 -19.14 -2.61 1.95
CA ASP A 100 -20.18 -2.34 0.96
C ASP A 100 -21.59 -2.67 1.47
N TRP A 101 -21.70 -3.76 2.22
CA TRP A 101 -22.96 -4.24 2.78
C TRP A 101 -23.31 -3.69 4.17
N ALA A 102 -22.34 -3.10 4.88
CA ALA A 102 -22.53 -2.57 6.23
C ALA A 102 -23.75 -1.62 6.38
N PRO A 103 -24.05 -0.71 5.43
CA PRO A 103 -25.23 0.15 5.54
C PRO A 103 -26.55 -0.63 5.65
N ARG A 104 -26.63 -1.80 4.99
CA ARG A 104 -27.82 -2.66 4.98
C ARG A 104 -27.93 -3.48 6.26
N PHE A 105 -26.82 -4.04 6.73
CA PHE A 105 -26.80 -4.82 7.97
C PHE A 105 -27.09 -3.97 9.22
N LEU A 106 -26.68 -2.70 9.19
CA LEU A 106 -26.88 -1.75 10.29
C LEU A 106 -28.18 -0.94 10.16
N PHE A 107 -29.08 -1.34 9.25
CA PHE A 107 -30.37 -0.69 8.99
C PHE A 107 -30.27 0.83 8.71
N MET A 108 -29.13 1.29 8.18
CA MET A 108 -28.91 2.70 7.85
C MET A 108 -29.44 3.05 6.46
N SER A 109 -29.46 2.07 5.54
CA SER A 109 -30.00 2.24 4.19
C SER A 109 -30.35 0.89 3.57
N THR A 110 -31.25 0.91 2.60
CA THR A 110 -31.58 -0.24 1.75
C THR A 110 -30.58 -0.46 0.61
N LYS A 111 -29.81 0.59 0.26
CA LYS A 111 -28.76 0.57 -0.78
C LYS A 111 -27.42 0.15 -0.21
N ARG A 112 -26.60 -0.48 -1.05
CA ARG A 112 -25.18 -0.76 -0.74
C ARG A 112 -24.36 0.50 -0.83
N LEU A 113 -23.21 0.53 -0.16
CA LEU A 113 -22.33 1.69 -0.16
C LEU A 113 -21.89 2.07 -1.58
N SER A 114 -21.57 1.10 -2.42
CA SER A 114 -21.15 1.32 -3.82
C SER A 114 -22.25 1.93 -4.72
N GLN A 115 -23.49 1.93 -4.25
CA GLN A 115 -24.66 2.44 -4.99
C GLN A 115 -25.16 3.78 -4.41
N MET A 116 -24.52 4.27 -3.35
CA MET A 116 -24.86 5.54 -2.73
C MET A 116 -24.21 6.69 -3.48
N GLU A 117 -24.91 7.82 -3.46
CA GLU A 117 -24.28 9.10 -3.79
C GLU A 117 -23.22 9.42 -2.74
N ARG A 118 -22.13 10.08 -3.15
CA ARG A 118 -20.98 10.36 -2.29
C ARG A 118 -21.35 11.05 -0.98
N SER A 119 -22.22 12.06 -1.04
CA SER A 119 -22.71 12.79 0.15
C SER A 119 -23.37 11.88 1.18
N GLN A 120 -24.09 10.86 0.72
CA GLN A 120 -24.74 9.85 1.57
C GLN A 120 -23.71 8.87 2.12
N ALA A 121 -22.81 8.39 1.27
CA ALA A 121 -21.75 7.47 1.65
C ALA A 121 -20.80 8.08 2.69
N ASP A 122 -20.44 9.36 2.56
CA ASP A 122 -19.59 10.09 3.50
C ASP A 122 -20.22 10.14 4.90
N ARG A 123 -21.54 10.36 5.00
CA ARG A 123 -22.25 10.31 6.29
C ARG A 123 -22.17 8.93 6.93
N VAL A 124 -22.29 7.87 6.14
CA VAL A 124 -22.19 6.49 6.63
C VAL A 124 -20.77 6.18 7.11
N ILE A 125 -19.76 6.51 6.29
CA ILE A 125 -18.34 6.31 6.61
C ILE A 125 -17.94 7.11 7.84
N ASN A 126 -18.37 8.37 7.96
CA ASN A 126 -18.10 9.19 9.14
C ASN A 126 -18.72 8.57 10.40
N ARG A 127 -19.97 8.08 10.32
CA ARG A 127 -20.62 7.40 11.45
C ARG A 127 -19.91 6.11 11.85
N PHE A 128 -19.40 5.34 10.89
CA PHE A 128 -18.60 4.15 11.18
C PHE A 128 -17.25 4.51 11.83
N THR A 129 -16.62 5.58 11.37
CA THR A 129 -15.36 6.09 11.93
C THR A 129 -15.52 6.54 13.39
N THR A 130 -16.67 7.11 13.75
CA THR A 130 -17.00 7.52 15.13
C THR A 130 -17.74 6.45 15.94
N SER A 131 -17.90 5.24 15.41
CA SER A 131 -18.66 4.17 16.08
C SER A 131 -17.99 3.73 17.38
N ARG A 132 -18.75 3.41 18.42
CA ARG A 132 -18.20 2.85 19.67
C ARG A 132 -17.67 1.42 19.49
N TRP A 133 -18.09 0.73 18.44
CA TRP A 133 -17.69 -0.65 18.18
C TRP A 133 -16.37 -0.71 17.41
N MET A 134 -15.31 -1.15 18.10
CA MET A 134 -13.94 -1.15 17.57
C MET A 134 -13.78 -1.91 16.23
N PRO A 135 -14.39 -3.08 16.02
CA PRO A 135 -14.28 -3.79 14.74
C PRO A 135 -14.76 -2.98 13.54
N VAL A 136 -15.85 -2.21 13.66
CA VAL A 136 -16.32 -1.33 12.58
C VAL A 136 -15.36 -0.17 12.33
N ARG A 137 -14.77 0.39 13.38
CA ARG A 137 -13.74 1.41 13.23
C ARG A 137 -12.50 0.86 12.52
N LEU A 138 -11.99 -0.29 12.95
CA LEU A 138 -10.85 -0.95 12.31
C LEU A 138 -11.11 -1.29 10.85
N LEU A 139 -12.33 -1.74 10.55
CA LEU A 139 -12.75 -2.04 9.18
C LEU A 139 -12.59 -0.81 8.28
N VAL A 140 -13.17 0.33 8.69
CA VAL A 140 -13.08 1.57 7.92
C VAL A 140 -11.66 2.09 7.86
N VAL A 141 -10.93 2.10 8.98
CA VAL A 141 -9.56 2.61 9.04
C VAL A 141 -8.62 1.78 8.16
N GLY A 142 -8.72 0.45 8.20
CA GLY A 142 -7.87 -0.44 7.40
C GLY A 142 -8.13 -0.27 5.90
N ILE A 143 -9.40 -0.27 5.50
CA ILE A 143 -9.79 -0.07 4.10
C ILE A 143 -9.37 1.32 3.62
N ARG A 144 -9.70 2.37 4.38
CA ARG A 144 -9.32 3.75 4.07
C ARG A 144 -7.81 3.92 4.01
N GLY A 145 -7.07 3.29 4.91
CA GLY A 145 -5.60 3.29 4.91
C GLY A 145 -5.03 2.67 3.63
N SER A 146 -5.55 1.51 3.21
CA SER A 146 -5.10 0.86 1.97
C SER A 146 -5.36 1.72 0.72
N VAL A 147 -6.55 2.31 0.61
CA VAL A 147 -6.92 3.16 -0.53
C VAL A 147 -6.15 4.47 -0.50
N LEU A 148 -6.09 5.15 0.65
CA LEU A 148 -5.40 6.43 0.75
C LEU A 148 -3.89 6.28 0.60
N SER A 149 -3.29 5.19 1.05
CA SER A 149 -1.87 4.92 0.81
C SER A 149 -1.57 4.90 -0.69
N ALA A 150 -2.37 4.18 -1.48
CA ALA A 150 -2.22 4.13 -2.93
C ALA A 150 -2.57 5.48 -3.60
N TYR A 151 -3.59 6.19 -3.10
CA TYR A 151 -3.96 7.51 -3.59
C TYR A 151 -2.84 8.52 -3.41
N PHE A 152 -2.29 8.60 -2.19
CA PHE A 152 -1.22 9.53 -1.88
C PHE A 152 0.07 9.18 -2.61
N ASP A 153 0.28 7.94 -3.06
CA ASP A 153 1.48 7.60 -3.84
C ASP A 153 1.48 8.18 -5.27
N THR A 154 0.32 8.59 -5.78
CA THR A 154 0.19 9.12 -7.16
C THR A 154 0.87 10.46 -7.38
N ASP A 155 1.36 10.68 -8.61
CA ASP A 155 2.06 11.90 -8.99
C ASP A 155 1.14 13.14 -8.98
N GLU A 156 -0.13 12.98 -9.39
CA GLU A 156 -1.10 14.09 -9.46
C GLU A 156 -1.34 14.71 -8.08
N VAL A 157 -1.40 13.88 -7.04
CA VAL A 157 -1.58 14.34 -5.65
C VAL A 157 -0.34 15.10 -5.19
N HIS A 158 0.86 14.61 -5.49
CA HIS A 158 2.10 15.29 -5.13
C HIS A 158 2.31 16.61 -5.87
N GLN A 159 1.97 16.66 -7.15
CA GLN A 159 1.98 17.89 -7.93
C GLN A 159 1.04 18.93 -7.31
N ARG A 160 -0.17 18.51 -6.91
CA ARG A 160 -1.14 19.39 -6.26
C ARG A 160 -0.67 19.88 -4.89
N LEU A 161 -0.04 19.01 -4.10
CA LEU A 161 0.53 19.32 -2.78
C LEU A 161 1.87 20.06 -2.86
N LYS A 162 2.45 20.23 -4.06
CA LYS A 162 3.80 20.76 -4.29
C LYS A 162 4.87 20.03 -3.47
N TYR A 163 4.67 18.74 -3.22
CA TYR A 163 5.59 17.93 -2.43
C TYR A 163 6.85 17.62 -3.25
N LYS A 164 8.03 17.91 -2.69
CA LYS A 164 9.33 17.71 -3.34
C LYS A 164 10.11 16.58 -2.63
N PRO A 165 9.92 15.31 -3.00
CA PRO A 165 10.52 14.18 -2.29
C PRO A 165 12.05 14.10 -2.45
N ILE A 166 12.62 14.72 -3.48
CA ILE A 166 14.03 14.57 -3.84
C ILE A 166 14.97 15.08 -2.74
N ALA A 167 14.65 16.21 -2.10
CA ALA A 167 15.49 16.76 -1.04
C ALA A 167 15.58 15.80 0.15
N PHE A 168 14.42 15.30 0.60
CA PHE A 168 14.34 14.29 1.65
C PHE A 168 15.07 12.98 1.29
N MET A 169 14.91 12.49 0.06
CA MET A 169 15.60 11.27 -0.39
C MET A 169 17.13 11.44 -0.39
N LYS A 170 17.64 12.58 -0.84
CA LYS A 170 19.08 12.87 -0.82
C LYS A 170 19.64 12.87 0.59
N GLU A 171 18.99 13.58 1.50
CA GLU A 171 19.39 13.64 2.93
C GLU A 171 19.42 12.24 3.57
N ARG A 172 18.45 11.39 3.25
CA ARG A 172 18.40 10.01 3.78
C ARG A 172 19.45 9.08 3.17
N ILE A 173 19.82 9.31 1.91
CA ILE A 173 20.90 8.58 1.23
C ILE A 173 22.24 8.99 1.83
N GLU A 174 22.47 10.29 1.99
CA GLU A 174 23.67 10.85 2.63
C GLU A 174 23.84 10.29 4.05
N LEU A 175 22.81 10.35 4.89
CA LEU A 175 22.82 9.77 6.24
C LEU A 175 23.17 8.27 6.24
N ARG A 176 22.66 7.50 5.26
CA ARG A 176 22.97 6.06 5.16
C ARG A 176 24.43 5.84 4.77
N HIS A 177 24.98 6.65 3.87
CA HIS A 177 26.39 6.58 3.53
C HIS A 177 27.28 6.88 4.74
N ASP A 178 26.95 7.92 5.52
CA ASP A 178 27.69 8.30 6.72
C ASP A 178 27.70 7.15 7.75
N LEU A 179 26.53 6.61 8.08
CA LEU A 179 26.40 5.49 9.04
C LEU A 179 27.15 4.23 8.58
N MET A 180 27.13 3.92 7.28
CA MET A 180 27.87 2.78 6.73
C MET A 180 29.39 2.99 6.76
N SER A 181 29.84 4.23 6.59
CA SER A 181 31.26 4.58 6.70
C SER A 181 31.76 4.50 8.16
N GLU A 182 30.95 4.97 9.12
CA GLU A 182 31.25 4.88 10.55
C GLU A 182 31.26 3.43 11.07
N THR A 183 30.30 2.61 10.65
CA THR A 183 30.30 1.17 11.02
C THR A 183 31.44 0.39 10.38
N ALA A 184 31.86 0.76 9.17
CA ALA A 184 33.04 0.15 8.53
C ALA A 184 34.35 0.55 9.21
N LEU A 185 34.44 1.78 9.75
CA LEU A 185 35.58 2.25 10.53
C LEU A 185 35.63 1.65 11.94
N ALA A 186 34.49 1.47 12.61
CA ALA A 186 34.41 0.85 13.94
C ALA A 186 34.66 -0.67 13.93
N ALA A 187 34.65 -1.30 12.76
CA ALA A 187 34.95 -2.72 12.57
C ALA A 187 36.42 -3.00 12.20
N GLN A 188 37.25 -1.96 12.08
CA GLN A 188 38.71 -2.03 11.92
C GLN A 188 39.41 -1.80 13.26
#